data_AF-A0A2V6Z676-F1
#
_entry.id   AF-A0A2V6Z676-F1
#
_cell.length_a   1.000
_cell.length_b   1.000
_cell.length_c   1.000
_cell.angle_alpha   90.00
_cell.angle_beta   90.00
_cell.angle_gamma   90.00
#
_symmetry.space_group_name_H-M   'P 1'
#
loop_
_entity.id
_entity.type
_entity.pdbx_description
1 polymer ?
#
loop_
_entity_poly.entity_id
_entity_poly.type
_entity_poly.pdbx_seq_one_letter_code
_entity_poly.pdbx_strand_id
1 'polypeptide(L)'
;MENNRKTAKTLSLTIVVGATLVACLSVALPCGLAQGSSSDADNERERAFVEALRREDPSGAERYVALRDARGQAIAELQRVQARYSAAGPELRPLVLRQLKDAQRQYAKSSLALLDFLDARDRRALARYQEEVGRVNRLLEEHARARAELEKLLREE
;
A
#
# COMPACT_ATOMS: atom_id res chain seq x y z
N MET A 1 -14.39 -29.54 49.54
CA MET A 1 -13.11 -28.93 49.12
C MET A 1 -13.08 -28.96 47.61
N GLU A 2 -13.30 -27.80 47.01
CA GLU A 2 -13.81 -27.63 45.66
C GLU A 2 -12.67 -27.34 44.66
N ASN A 3 -12.77 -27.99 43.50
CA ASN A 3 -11.90 -27.85 42.35
C ASN A 3 -11.76 -26.38 41.91
N ASN A 4 -10.53 -25.89 41.72
CA ASN A 4 -10.31 -24.67 40.95
C ASN A 4 -9.23 -24.90 39.88
N ARG A 5 -9.65 -25.57 38.80
CA ARG A 5 -9.04 -25.41 37.47
C ARG A 5 -9.29 -23.96 37.05
N LYS A 6 -8.24 -23.16 36.91
CA LYS A 6 -8.23 -22.02 35.99
C LYS A 6 -6.82 -21.54 35.68
N THR A 7 -6.62 -21.33 34.38
CA THR A 7 -5.74 -20.35 33.75
C THR A 7 -4.23 -20.54 33.85
N ALA A 8 -3.65 -21.12 32.80
CA ALA A 8 -2.54 -20.48 32.08
C ALA A 8 -2.43 -21.03 30.65
N LYS A 9 -3.50 -20.92 29.85
CA LYS A 9 -3.37 -20.92 28.38
C LYS A 9 -2.85 -19.54 27.98
N THR A 10 -1.58 -19.28 28.23
CA THR A 10 -0.94 -17.99 27.92
C THR A 10 0.41 -18.18 27.25
N LEU A 11 0.54 -19.19 26.38
CA LEU A 11 1.78 -19.41 25.61
C LEU A 11 1.55 -19.60 24.11
N SER A 12 0.31 -19.49 23.62
CA SER A 12 -0.02 -19.74 22.21
C SER A 12 -0.52 -18.51 21.44
N LEU A 13 -0.70 -17.35 22.10
CA LEU A 13 -1.29 -16.17 21.47
C LEU A 13 -0.28 -15.33 20.67
N THR A 14 1.02 -15.44 20.96
CA THR A 14 2.04 -14.55 20.36
C THR A 14 2.46 -14.98 18.95
N ILE A 15 2.27 -16.26 18.58
CA ILE A 15 2.67 -16.78 17.26
C ILE A 15 1.63 -16.47 16.19
N VAL A 16 0.35 -16.35 16.58
CA VAL A 16 -0.73 -16.10 15.61
C VAL A 16 -0.68 -14.67 15.07
N VAL A 17 -0.21 -13.69 15.85
CA VAL A 17 -0.18 -12.27 15.45
C VAL A 17 0.72 -12.04 14.22
N GLY A 18 1.78 -12.83 14.03
CA GLY A 18 2.65 -12.71 12.86
C GLY A 18 2.00 -13.15 11.55
N ALA A 19 1.07 -14.11 11.60
CA ALA A 19 0.37 -14.61 10.40
C ALA A 19 -0.82 -13.73 10.03
N THR A 20 -1.55 -13.17 11.00
CA THR A 20 -2.73 -12.33 10.72
C THR A 20 -2.38 -10.93 10.23
N LEU A 21 -1.23 -10.36 10.64
CA LEU A 21 -0.81 -9.03 10.17
C LEU A 21 -0.43 -9.00 8.68
N VAL A 22 -0.06 -10.16 8.12
CA VAL A 22 0.18 -10.33 6.68
C VAL A 22 -1.14 -10.40 5.90
N ALA A 23 -2.23 -10.86 6.53
CA ALA A 23 -3.53 -11.03 5.87
C ALA A 23 -4.39 -9.74 5.88
N CYS A 24 -4.30 -8.92 6.93
CA CYS A 24 -5.14 -7.73 7.07
C CYS A 24 -4.77 -6.55 6.14
N LEU A 25 -3.55 -6.51 5.62
CA LEU A 25 -3.12 -5.48 4.65
C LEU A 25 -3.53 -5.78 3.20
N SER A 26 -4.15 -6.94 2.95
CA SER A 26 -4.52 -7.39 1.60
C SER A 26 -5.93 -6.94 1.15
N VAL A 27 -6.68 -6.22 1.99
CA VAL A 27 -8.13 -5.96 1.75
C VAL A 27 -8.42 -4.50 1.35
N ALA A 28 -7.45 -3.59 1.42
CA ALA A 28 -7.70 -2.17 1.17
C ALA A 28 -7.03 -1.58 -0.09
N LEU A 29 -6.38 -2.41 -0.90
CA LEU A 29 -6.05 -2.08 -2.29
C LEU A 29 -6.78 -3.04 -3.21
N PRO A 30 -7.36 -2.59 -4.35
CA PRO A 30 -7.76 -3.48 -5.43
C PRO A 30 -6.51 -4.03 -6.17
N CYS A 31 -5.56 -4.61 -5.44
CA CYS A 31 -4.37 -5.29 -5.94
C CYS A 31 -3.99 -6.42 -4.99
N GLY A 32 -4.18 -7.64 -5.47
CA GLY A 32 -4.00 -8.86 -4.72
C GLY A 32 -2.54 -9.14 -4.34
N LEU A 33 -2.39 -9.96 -3.31
CA LEU A 33 -1.19 -10.75 -3.05
C LEU A 33 -1.64 -12.11 -2.52
N ALA A 34 -1.97 -13.01 -3.44
CA ALA A 34 -2.05 -14.44 -3.17
C ALA A 34 -1.22 -15.19 -4.21
N GLN A 35 -0.14 -15.79 -3.71
CA GLN A 35 0.67 -16.86 -4.29
C GLN A 35 1.66 -16.51 -5.41
N GLY A 36 2.84 -17.13 -5.29
CA GLY A 36 4.00 -16.93 -6.15
C GLY A 36 3.77 -17.37 -7.60
N SER A 37 4.65 -16.87 -8.47
CA SER A 37 4.46 -16.63 -9.90
C SER A 37 3.65 -15.36 -10.13
N SER A 38 4.35 -14.22 -10.34
CA SER A 38 3.73 -13.06 -10.97
C SER A 38 3.06 -13.54 -12.25
N SER A 39 1.73 -13.54 -12.29
CA SER A 39 1.05 -13.91 -13.52
C SER A 39 1.42 -12.89 -14.61
N ASP A 40 1.42 -13.28 -15.87
CA ASP A 40 1.68 -12.35 -16.98
C ASP A 40 0.75 -11.13 -16.91
N ALA A 41 -0.48 -11.32 -16.40
CA ALA A 41 -1.45 -10.26 -16.18
C ALA A 41 -1.01 -9.23 -15.12
N ASP A 42 -0.30 -9.65 -14.07
CA ASP A 42 0.18 -8.75 -13.03
C ASP A 42 1.41 -7.97 -13.50
N ASN A 43 2.27 -8.62 -14.28
CA ASN A 43 3.39 -7.96 -14.94
C ASN A 43 2.92 -6.92 -15.97
N GLU A 44 1.86 -7.21 -16.71
CA GLU A 44 1.29 -6.26 -17.69
C GLU A 44 0.64 -5.06 -17.00
N ARG A 45 -0.14 -5.30 -15.94
CA ARG A 45 -0.72 -4.20 -15.13
C ARG A 45 0.36 -3.30 -14.54
N GLU A 46 1.43 -3.89 -14.01
CA GLU A 46 2.56 -3.17 -13.47
C GLU A 46 3.25 -2.30 -14.53
N ARG A 47 3.48 -2.84 -15.74
CA ARG A 47 4.05 -2.07 -16.86
C ARG A 47 3.15 -0.90 -17.23
N ALA A 48 1.85 -1.14 -17.37
CA ALA A 48 0.88 -0.09 -17.68
C ALA A 48 0.88 1.03 -16.63
N PHE A 49 0.98 0.66 -15.34
CA PHE A 49 1.09 1.63 -14.24
C PHE A 49 2.37 2.47 -14.35
N VAL A 50 3.53 1.83 -14.52
CA VAL A 50 4.82 2.53 -14.64
C VAL A 50 4.83 3.44 -15.87
N GLU A 51 4.25 3.01 -16.99
CA GLU A 51 4.14 3.84 -18.19
C GLU A 51 3.23 5.05 -17.98
N ALA A 52 2.07 4.86 -17.37
CA ALA A 52 1.17 5.97 -17.03
C ALA A 52 1.89 6.97 -16.10
N LEU A 53 2.57 6.46 -15.07
CA LEU A 53 3.35 7.29 -14.17
C LEU A 53 4.50 8.01 -14.88
N ARG A 54 5.16 7.37 -15.85
CA ARG A 54 6.23 8.00 -16.64
C ARG A 54 5.72 9.14 -17.53
N ARG A 55 4.48 9.03 -18.04
CA ARG A 55 3.85 10.10 -18.82
C ARG A 55 3.53 11.33 -17.96
N GLU A 56 3.19 11.12 -16.68
CA GLU A 56 2.83 12.21 -15.75
C GLU A 56 4.02 12.79 -14.96
N ASP A 57 4.87 11.94 -14.40
CA ASP A 57 6.03 12.27 -13.57
C ASP A 57 7.16 11.25 -13.83
N PRO A 58 8.06 11.52 -14.80
CA PRO A 58 9.19 10.63 -15.12
C PRO A 58 10.07 10.31 -13.90
N SER A 59 10.34 11.32 -13.07
CA SER A 59 11.12 11.15 -11.83
C SER A 59 10.38 10.28 -10.81
N GLY A 60 9.06 10.41 -10.74
CA GLY A 60 8.16 9.57 -9.94
C GLY A 60 8.20 8.11 -10.38
N ALA A 61 8.20 7.84 -11.68
CA ALA A 61 8.29 6.49 -12.22
C ALA A 61 9.61 5.81 -11.84
N GLU A 62 10.73 6.52 -11.94
CA GLU A 62 12.05 5.98 -11.53
C GLU A 62 12.10 5.69 -10.02
N ARG A 63 11.62 6.62 -9.19
CA ARG A 63 11.54 6.43 -7.73
C ARG A 63 10.66 5.22 -7.37
N TYR A 64 9.51 5.08 -8.03
CA TYR A 64 8.61 3.96 -7.81
C TYR A 64 9.29 2.62 -8.09
N VAL A 65 9.96 2.49 -9.24
CA VAL A 65 10.69 1.27 -9.60
C VAL A 65 11.76 0.95 -8.56
N ALA A 66 12.56 1.95 -8.14
CA ALA A 66 13.58 1.76 -7.11
C ALA A 66 13.00 1.29 -5.77
N LEU A 67 11.88 1.86 -5.33
CA LEU A 67 11.19 1.47 -4.08
C LEU A 67 10.61 0.05 -4.17
N ARG A 68 9.98 -0.29 -5.29
CA ARG A 68 9.46 -1.63 -5.56
C ARG A 68 10.58 -2.67 -5.54
N ASP A 69 11.68 -2.40 -6.22
CA ASP A 69 12.82 -3.32 -6.31
C ASP A 69 13.49 -3.49 -4.94
N ALA A 70 13.64 -2.40 -4.16
CA ALA A 70 14.13 -2.46 -2.79
C ALA A 70 13.23 -3.32 -1.88
N ARG A 71 11.91 -3.22 -2.03
CA ARG A 71 10.96 -4.10 -1.33
C ARG A 71 11.10 -5.55 -1.79
N GLY A 72 11.26 -5.80 -3.08
CA GLY A 72 11.49 -7.15 -3.63
C GLY A 72 12.74 -7.80 -3.03
N GLN A 73 13.85 -7.05 -2.95
CA GLN A 73 15.08 -7.51 -2.31
C GLN A 73 14.89 -7.82 -0.82
N ALA A 74 14.16 -6.96 -0.09
CA ALA A 74 13.88 -7.19 1.33
C ALA A 74 13.00 -8.42 1.58
N ILE A 75 12.05 -8.71 0.68
CA ILE A 75 11.23 -9.94 0.73
C ILE A 75 12.12 -11.18 0.51
N ALA A 76 12.96 -11.15 -0.52
CA ALA A 76 13.86 -12.26 -0.81
C ALA A 76 14.81 -12.55 0.35
N GLU A 77 15.36 -11.51 0.97
CA GLU A 77 16.23 -11.66 2.14
C GLU A 77 15.48 -12.20 3.36
N LEU A 78 14.26 -11.69 3.62
CA LEU A 78 13.41 -12.19 4.70
C LEU A 78 13.12 -13.69 4.53
N GLN A 79 12.74 -14.12 3.33
CA GLN A 79 12.50 -15.54 3.03
C GLN A 79 13.76 -16.39 3.23
N ARG A 80 14.92 -15.91 2.78
CA ARG A 80 16.21 -16.59 2.95
C ARG A 80 16.56 -16.77 4.43
N VAL A 81 16.43 -15.74 5.25
CA VAL A 81 16.74 -15.79 6.69
C VAL A 81 15.71 -16.64 7.44
N GLN A 82 14.44 -16.60 7.02
CA GLN A 82 13.40 -17.46 7.59
C GLN A 82 13.66 -18.94 7.31
N ALA A 83 14.12 -19.30 6.11
CA ALA A 83 14.54 -20.67 5.80
C ALA A 83 15.71 -21.13 6.68
N ARG A 84 16.71 -20.26 6.89
CA ARG A 84 17.84 -20.53 7.80
C ARG A 84 17.41 -20.71 9.24
N TYR A 85 16.49 -19.87 9.72
CA TYR A 85 15.96 -19.97 11.08
C TYR A 85 15.23 -21.30 11.31
N SER A 86 14.46 -21.75 10.31
CA SER A 86 13.75 -23.03 10.36
C SER A 86 14.70 -24.23 10.30
N ALA A 87 15.82 -24.11 9.59
CA ALA A 87 16.85 -25.15 9.49
C ALA A 87 17.87 -25.14 10.66
N ALA A 88 17.91 -24.08 11.47
CA ALA A 88 18.88 -23.95 12.54
C ALA A 88 18.56 -24.87 13.74
N GLY A 89 19.56 -25.61 14.20
CA GLY A 89 19.50 -26.34 15.47
C GLY A 89 19.37 -25.41 16.69
N PRO A 90 18.98 -25.93 17.87
CA PRO A 90 18.69 -25.15 19.08
C PRO A 90 19.79 -24.16 19.47
N GLU A 91 21.06 -24.56 19.31
CA GLU A 91 22.24 -23.77 19.68
C GLU A 91 22.45 -22.53 18.79
N LEU A 92 22.10 -22.61 17.50
CA LEU A 92 22.30 -21.51 16.54
C LEU A 92 21.06 -20.63 16.39
N ARG A 93 19.90 -21.11 16.85
CA ARG A 93 18.61 -20.44 16.74
C ARG A 93 18.58 -19.03 17.32
N PRO A 94 19.21 -18.73 18.49
CA PRO A 94 19.24 -17.37 19.03
C PRO A 94 20.00 -16.37 18.15
N LEU A 95 21.08 -16.81 17.47
CA LEU A 95 21.86 -15.96 16.57
C LEU A 95 21.07 -15.64 15.29
N VAL A 96 20.42 -16.65 14.71
CA VAL A 96 19.59 -16.45 13.51
C VAL A 96 18.32 -15.66 13.82
N LEU A 97 17.79 -15.74 15.05
CA LEU A 97 16.65 -14.94 15.49
C LEU A 97 16.92 -13.43 15.37
N ARG A 98 18.13 -12.98 15.70
CA ARG A 98 18.50 -11.57 15.53
C ARG A 98 18.48 -11.16 14.05
N GLN A 99 19.07 -11.98 13.19
CA GLN A 99 19.06 -11.74 11.74
C GLN A 99 17.63 -11.70 11.19
N LEU A 100 16.75 -12.58 11.68
CA LEU A 100 15.35 -12.60 11.28
C LEU A 100 14.64 -11.30 11.65
N LYS A 101 14.85 -10.79 12.87
CA LYS A 101 14.30 -9.49 13.30
C LYS A 101 14.82 -8.32 12.46
N ASP A 102 16.08 -8.37 12.05
CA ASP A 102 16.68 -7.32 11.20
C ASP A 102 16.08 -7.37 9.79
N ALA A 103 15.93 -8.55 9.20
CA ALA A 103 15.27 -8.73 7.91
C ALA A 103 13.80 -8.30 7.94
N GLN A 104 13.07 -8.61 9.02
CA GLN A 104 11.70 -8.14 9.23
C GLN A 104 11.61 -6.61 9.28
N ARG A 105 12.52 -5.96 10.01
CA ARG A 105 12.60 -4.50 10.06
C ARG A 105 12.90 -3.89 8.70
N GLN A 106 13.80 -4.48 7.94
CA GLN A 106 14.14 -4.00 6.60
C GLN A 106 12.95 -4.14 5.64
N TYR A 107 12.24 -5.27 5.67
CA TYR A 107 11.01 -5.47 4.90
C TYR A 107 9.93 -4.43 5.23
N ALA A 108 9.72 -4.18 6.53
CA ALA A 108 8.77 -3.16 6.98
C ALA A 108 9.17 -1.78 6.47
N LYS A 109 10.45 -1.40 6.60
CA LYS A 109 10.97 -0.12 6.13
C LYS A 109 10.77 0.07 4.63
N SER A 110 11.13 -0.92 3.81
CA SER A 110 10.96 -0.83 2.35
C SER A 110 9.49 -0.81 1.94
N SER A 111 8.62 -1.51 2.67
CA SER A 111 7.19 -1.53 2.36
C SER A 111 6.52 -0.21 2.72
N LEU A 112 6.87 0.39 3.86
CA LEU A 112 6.37 1.71 4.26
C LEU A 112 6.82 2.79 3.27
N ALA A 113 8.09 2.80 2.86
CA ALA A 113 8.58 3.77 1.89
C ALA A 113 7.83 3.71 0.54
N LEU A 114 7.45 2.50 0.10
CA LEU A 114 6.62 2.33 -1.09
C LEU A 114 5.19 2.86 -0.88
N LEU A 115 4.57 2.59 0.28
CA LEU A 115 3.24 3.09 0.61
C LEU A 115 3.21 4.62 0.72
N ASP A 116 4.20 5.21 1.41
CA ASP A 116 4.32 6.67 1.56
C ASP A 116 4.43 7.37 0.19
N PHE A 117 5.14 6.77 -0.76
CA PHE A 117 5.22 7.27 -2.12
C PHE A 117 3.86 7.27 -2.83
N LEU A 118 3.11 6.16 -2.72
CA LEU A 118 1.79 6.02 -3.32
C LEU A 118 0.79 7.00 -2.70
N ASP A 119 0.76 7.10 -1.37
CA ASP A 119 -0.07 8.06 -0.64
C ASP A 119 0.21 9.52 -1.07
N ALA A 120 1.49 9.88 -1.18
CA ALA A 120 1.89 11.22 -1.60
C ALA A 120 1.50 11.51 -3.06
N ARG A 121 1.54 10.51 -3.94
CA ARG A 121 1.04 10.64 -5.32
C ARG A 121 -0.47 10.84 -5.33
N ASP A 122 -1.21 10.01 -4.62
CA ASP A 122 -2.67 10.01 -4.68
C ASP A 122 -3.26 11.26 -4.01
N ARG A 123 -2.63 11.77 -2.93
CA ARG A 123 -2.98 13.08 -2.36
C ARG A 123 -2.77 14.23 -3.34
N ARG A 124 -1.70 14.20 -4.14
CA ARG A 124 -1.47 15.19 -5.20
C ARG A 124 -2.53 15.10 -6.30
N ALA A 125 -2.89 13.88 -6.71
CA ALA A 125 -3.96 13.68 -7.68
C ALA A 125 -5.30 14.20 -7.14
N LEU A 126 -5.63 13.90 -5.88
CA LEU A 126 -6.84 14.38 -5.23
C LEU A 126 -6.92 15.92 -5.19
N ALA A 127 -5.81 16.59 -4.85
CA ALA A 127 -5.74 18.04 -4.85
C ALA A 127 -6.03 18.62 -6.25
N ARG A 128 -5.42 18.05 -7.31
CA ARG A 128 -5.69 18.47 -8.69
C ARG A 128 -7.17 18.31 -9.07
N TYR A 129 -7.79 17.20 -8.69
CA TYR A 129 -9.21 16.99 -8.97
C TYR A 129 -10.11 17.97 -8.22
N GLN A 130 -9.77 18.31 -6.98
CA GLN A 130 -10.52 19.31 -6.21
C GLN A 130 -10.44 20.70 -6.86
N GLU A 131 -9.28 21.08 -7.40
CA GLU A 131 -9.11 22.33 -8.15
C GLU A 131 -9.96 22.36 -9.43
N GLU A 132 -9.96 21.27 -10.20
CA GLU A 132 -10.76 21.16 -11.43
C GLU A 132 -12.26 21.18 -11.13
N VAL A 133 -12.72 20.48 -10.08
CA VAL A 133 -14.11 20.56 -9.60
C VAL A 133 -14.47 22.00 -9.23
N GLY A 134 -13.58 22.70 -8.51
CA GLY A 134 -13.77 24.11 -8.17
C GLY A 134 -13.88 25.01 -9.41
N ARG A 135 -13.08 24.76 -10.45
CA ARG A 135 -13.16 25.49 -11.72
C ARG A 135 -14.50 25.27 -12.42
N VAL A 136 -14.95 24.02 -12.51
CA VAL A 136 -16.23 23.67 -13.14
C VAL A 136 -17.41 24.31 -12.40
N ASN A 137 -17.39 24.30 -11.06
CA ASN A 137 -18.46 24.92 -10.27
C ASN A 137 -18.58 26.43 -10.54
N ARG A 138 -17.46 27.15 -10.67
CA ARG A 138 -17.50 28.58 -11.03
C ARG A 138 -18.12 28.82 -12.40
N LEU A 139 -17.76 28.02 -13.40
CA LEU A 139 -18.38 28.11 -14.73
C LEU A 139 -19.88 27.86 -14.69
N LEU A 140 -20.33 26.89 -13.88
CA LEU A 140 -21.76 26.62 -13.70
C LEU A 140 -22.49 27.79 -13.04
N GLU A 141 -21.87 28.44 -12.05
CA GLU A 141 -22.43 29.65 -11.43
C GLU A 141 -22.52 30.81 -12.43
N GLU A 142 -21.49 31.03 -13.24
CA GLU A 142 -21.49 32.04 -14.30
C GLU A 142 -22.61 31.79 -15.32
N HIS A 143 -22.75 30.54 -15.78
CA HIS A 143 -23.83 30.14 -16.68
C HIS A 143 -25.22 30.36 -16.07
N ALA A 144 -25.38 30.05 -14.77
CA ALA A 144 -26.65 30.25 -14.07
C ALA A 144 -27.00 31.75 -13.97
N ARG A 145 -26.02 32.61 -13.68
CA ARG A 145 -26.22 34.07 -13.66
C ARG A 145 -26.57 34.61 -15.04
N ALA A 146 -25.81 34.23 -16.06
CA ALA A 146 -26.07 34.64 -17.43
C ALA A 146 -27.47 34.20 -17.89
N ARG A 147 -27.87 32.96 -17.59
CA ARG A 147 -29.23 32.48 -17.86
C ARG A 147 -30.28 33.34 -17.15
N ALA A 148 -30.09 33.62 -15.87
CA ALA A 148 -31.04 34.44 -15.10
C ALA A 148 -31.19 35.85 -15.68
N GLU A 149 -30.10 36.49 -16.12
CA GLU A 149 -30.16 37.81 -16.77
C GLU A 149 -30.88 37.74 -18.12
N LEU A 150 -30.62 36.73 -18.95
CA LEU A 150 -31.33 36.53 -20.21
C LEU A 150 -32.83 36.25 -19.99
N GLU A 151 -33.18 35.48 -18.96
CA GLU A 151 -34.57 35.22 -18.61
C GLU A 151 -35.30 36.47 -18.12
N LYS A 152 -34.61 37.43 -17.47
CA LYS A 152 -35.21 38.71 -17.10
C LYS A 152 -35.56 39.54 -18.33
N LEU A 153 -34.64 39.63 -19.29
CA LEU A 153 -34.87 40.35 -20.55
C LEU A 153 -36.09 39.81 -21.31
N LEU A 154 -36.33 38.50 -21.27
CA LEU A 154 -37.51 37.87 -21.89
C LEU A 154 -38.83 38.16 -21.16
N ARG A 155 -38.79 38.63 -19.91
CA ARG A 155 -39.99 38.93 -19.09
C ARG A 155 -40.31 40.42 -19.00
N GLU A 156 -39.41 41.29 -19.48
CA GLU A 156 -39.58 42.75 -19.47
C GLU A 156 -40.21 43.28 -20.79
N GLU A 157 -40.91 42.41 -21.54
CA GLU A 157 -41.95 42.73 -22.52
C GLU A 157 -43.34 42.34 -21.97
#